data_AF-A0A857GHU5-F1
#
_entry.id   AF-A0A857GHU5-F1
#
_cell.length_a   1.000
_cell.length_b   1.000
_cell.length_c   1.000
_cell.angle_alpha   90.00
_cell.angle_beta   90.00
_cell.angle_gamma   90.00
#
_symmetry.space_group_name_H-M   'P 1'
#
loop_
_entity.id
_entity.type
_entity.pdbx_description
1 polymer ?
#
loop_
_entity_poly.entity_id
_entity_poly.type
_entity_poly.pdbx_seq_one_letter_code
_entity_poly.pdbx_strand_id
1 'polypeptide(L)'
;MLERIRIVLIGTSHPGNIGGVARAMHNMGLADLALVAPRCDVITQDSISRASGADHLLHQATVHATLEDAVADCTLAVGASARSRTLPWPMISPRELAERLPGECQADNARVALVFGREDSGLTNAELQRCHAHVHIPTNAEFSSLNLAAAVQVVAYECRMAWLSQADAPQMADDNDERATHEELERYFEHLERTLIAIEFHDPAQPRQLMARLRRLYLRSRPEKMEMNILRGILSATEKAAQYSETQRVNKESRDKLD
;
A
#
# COMPACT_ATOMS: atom_id res chain seq x y z
N MET A 1 -3.39 17.82 5.28
CA MET A 1 -2.36 16.87 4.76
C MET A 1 -1.85 15.90 5.83
N LEU A 2 -1.14 16.32 6.89
CA LEU A 2 -0.50 15.39 7.84
C LEU A 2 -1.47 14.39 8.51
N GLU A 3 -2.71 14.82 8.80
CA GLU A 3 -3.79 13.96 9.32
C GLU A 3 -4.26 12.86 8.34
N ARG A 4 -3.94 13.00 7.05
CA ARG A 4 -4.25 12.03 5.99
C ARG A 4 -3.11 11.02 5.78
N ILE A 5 -2.03 11.11 6.56
CA ILE A 5 -0.88 10.20 6.50
C ILE A 5 -0.96 9.21 7.65
N ARG A 6 -1.11 7.94 7.31
CA ARG A 6 -1.06 6.80 8.22
C ARG A 6 0.32 6.18 8.23
N ILE A 7 0.89 5.98 9.42
CA ILE A 7 2.05 5.12 9.62
C ILE A 7 1.56 3.70 9.89
N VAL A 8 1.99 2.75 9.07
CA VAL A 8 1.65 1.33 9.22
C VAL A 8 2.89 0.55 9.64
N LEU A 9 2.84 -0.15 10.77
CA LEU A 9 3.93 -1.00 11.25
C LEU A 9 3.52 -2.47 11.17
N ILE A 10 4.28 -3.27 10.41
CA ILE A 10 3.99 -4.69 10.23
C ILE A 10 4.88 -5.54 11.14
N GLY A 11 4.25 -6.32 12.01
CA GLY A 11 4.91 -7.35 12.79
C GLY A 11 5.98 -6.80 13.73
N THR A 12 5.77 -5.63 14.34
CA THR A 12 6.73 -5.07 15.29
C THR A 12 6.93 -6.03 16.47
N SER A 13 8.19 -6.35 16.76
CA SER A 13 8.55 -7.34 17.80
C SER A 13 8.98 -6.73 19.12
N HIS A 14 9.45 -5.48 19.11
CA HIS A 14 9.85 -4.80 20.34
C HIS A 14 8.90 -3.64 20.67
N PRO A 15 8.26 -3.64 21.85
CA PRO A 15 7.29 -2.60 22.22
C PRO A 15 7.93 -1.20 22.27
N GLY A 16 9.17 -1.09 22.72
CA GLY A 16 9.92 0.16 22.71
C GLY A 16 10.11 0.78 21.32
N ASN A 17 10.07 -0.01 20.23
CA ASN A 17 10.07 0.53 18.87
C ASN A 17 8.71 1.16 18.53
N ILE A 18 7.59 0.58 18.96
CA ILE A 18 6.26 1.18 18.79
C ILE A 18 6.22 2.52 19.52
N GLY A 19 6.73 2.56 20.76
CA GLY A 19 6.88 3.80 21.53
C GLY A 19 7.77 4.84 20.83
N GLY A 20 8.93 4.43 20.33
CA GLY A 20 9.83 5.29 19.57
C GLY A 20 9.21 5.84 18.28
N VAL A 21 8.41 5.03 17.58
CA VAL A 21 7.63 5.46 16.41
C VAL A 21 6.57 6.47 16.80
N ALA A 22 5.79 6.23 17.84
CA ALA A 22 4.79 7.18 18.33
C ALA A 22 5.44 8.54 18.67
N ARG A 23 6.60 8.52 19.34
CA ARG A 23 7.38 9.74 19.61
C ARG A 23 7.80 10.45 18.32
N ALA A 24 8.33 9.71 17.35
CA ALA A 24 8.77 10.27 16.06
C ALA A 24 7.60 10.90 15.28
N MET A 25 6.45 10.24 15.26
CA MET A 25 5.21 10.75 14.67
C MET A 25 4.76 12.04 15.35
N HIS A 26 4.68 12.04 16.69
CA HIS A 26 4.22 13.18 17.46
C HIS A 26 5.14 14.40 17.28
N ASN A 27 6.46 14.20 17.29
CA ASN A 27 7.45 15.25 17.01
C ASN A 27 7.23 15.93 15.65
N MET A 28 6.68 15.19 14.67
CA MET A 28 6.49 15.68 13.31
C MET A 28 5.07 16.15 13.00
N GLY A 29 4.11 15.90 13.91
CA GLY A 29 2.70 16.26 13.76
C GLY A 29 1.84 15.19 13.09
N LEU A 30 2.31 13.92 13.05
CA LEU A 30 1.54 12.77 12.58
C LEU A 30 0.80 12.10 13.74
N ALA A 31 -0.37 11.54 13.46
CA ALA A 31 -1.23 10.95 14.51
C ALA A 31 -1.93 9.63 14.13
N ASP A 32 -2.04 9.27 12.84
CA ASP A 32 -2.68 8.01 12.43
C ASP A 32 -1.66 6.86 12.45
N LEU A 33 -1.75 5.99 13.46
CA LEU A 33 -0.90 4.80 13.64
C LEU A 33 -1.73 3.53 13.46
N ALA A 34 -1.31 2.65 12.57
CA ALA A 34 -1.86 1.31 12.39
C ALA A 34 -0.80 0.24 12.61
N LEU A 35 -1.16 -0.81 13.33
CA LEU A 35 -0.31 -1.94 13.66
C LEU A 35 -0.87 -3.19 13.01
N VAL A 36 -0.07 -3.86 12.19
CA VAL A 36 -0.47 -5.10 11.50
C VAL A 36 0.21 -6.28 12.18
N ALA A 37 -0.59 -7.17 12.76
CA ALA A 37 -0.13 -8.38 13.44
C ALA A 37 1.11 -8.15 14.34
N PRO A 38 1.07 -7.20 15.31
CA PRO A 38 2.20 -6.94 16.19
C PRO A 38 2.59 -8.21 16.96
N ARG A 39 3.89 -8.47 17.10
CA ARG A 39 4.44 -9.66 17.79
C ARG A 39 4.74 -9.40 19.27
N CYS A 40 4.24 -8.29 19.81
CA CYS A 40 4.40 -7.87 21.19
C CYS A 40 3.16 -7.12 21.66
N ASP A 41 3.03 -6.97 22.98
CA ASP A 41 2.00 -6.11 23.57
C ASP A 41 2.28 -4.64 23.24
N VAL A 42 1.26 -3.93 22.78
CA VAL A 42 1.40 -2.53 22.32
C VAL A 42 1.60 -1.58 23.50
N ILE A 43 0.84 -1.76 24.57
CA ILE A 43 0.85 -0.91 25.76
C ILE A 43 1.65 -1.62 26.86
N THR A 44 2.90 -1.20 27.02
CA THR A 44 3.82 -1.71 28.06
C THR A 44 4.56 -0.52 28.69
N GLN A 45 5.21 -0.76 29.82
CA GLN A 45 6.06 0.27 30.43
C GLN A 45 7.17 0.76 29.49
N ASP A 46 7.72 -0.14 28.66
CA ASP A 46 8.77 0.20 27.69
C ASP A 46 8.22 1.06 26.54
N SER A 47 7.09 0.68 25.94
CA SER A 47 6.48 1.49 24.87
C SER A 47 6.03 2.87 25.36
N ILE A 48 5.42 2.97 26.55
CA ILE A 48 5.03 4.24 27.17
C ILE A 48 6.26 5.11 27.46
N SER A 49 7.29 4.53 28.07
CA SER A 49 8.54 5.26 28.37
C SER A 49 9.21 5.80 27.11
N ARG A 50 9.26 4.98 26.04
CA ARG A 50 9.86 5.36 24.76
C ARG A 50 9.03 6.37 23.98
N ALA A 51 7.71 6.35 24.15
CA ALA A 51 6.80 7.35 23.58
C ALA A 51 7.00 8.74 24.18
N SER A 52 7.46 8.86 25.43
CA SER A 52 7.88 10.13 26.04
C SER A 52 6.84 11.26 25.88
N GLY A 53 5.58 10.98 26.23
CA GLY A 53 4.45 11.93 26.13
C GLY A 53 3.58 11.75 24.87
N ALA A 54 3.96 10.85 23.96
CA ALA A 54 3.16 10.46 22.80
C ALA A 54 2.32 9.19 23.05
N ASP A 55 2.06 8.83 24.31
CA ASP A 55 1.32 7.61 24.71
C ASP A 55 -0.11 7.58 24.17
N HIS A 56 -0.75 8.74 23.99
CA HIS A 56 -2.07 8.84 23.35
C HIS A 56 -2.09 8.19 21.95
N LEU A 57 -1.01 8.25 21.17
CA LEU A 57 -0.93 7.60 19.86
C LEU A 57 -0.88 6.07 19.98
N LEU A 58 -0.30 5.54 21.04
CA LEU A 58 -0.31 4.10 21.31
C LEU A 58 -1.73 3.63 21.65
N HIS A 59 -2.47 4.42 22.44
CA HIS A 59 -3.85 4.12 22.82
C HIS A 59 -4.86 4.30 21.68
N GLN A 60 -4.58 5.22 20.74
CA GLN A 60 -5.40 5.46 19.55
C GLN A 60 -5.02 4.55 18.37
N ALA A 61 -3.90 3.83 18.47
CA ALA A 61 -3.43 2.97 17.39
C ALA A 61 -4.48 1.91 17.05
N THR A 62 -4.73 1.74 15.75
CA THR A 62 -5.60 0.66 15.27
C THR A 62 -4.79 -0.61 15.06
N VAL A 63 -5.37 -1.76 15.37
CA VAL A 63 -4.71 -3.07 15.22
C VAL A 63 -5.46 -3.89 14.18
N HIS A 64 -4.73 -4.39 13.19
CA HIS A 64 -5.25 -5.13 12.04
C HIS A 64 -4.57 -6.49 11.92
N ALA A 65 -5.29 -7.45 11.32
CA ALA A 65 -4.75 -8.78 11.07
C ALA A 65 -3.83 -8.80 9.84
N THR A 66 -4.20 -8.05 8.79
CA THR A 66 -3.48 -8.04 7.51
C THR A 66 -3.07 -6.62 7.09
N LEU A 67 -2.17 -6.53 6.11
CA LEU A 67 -1.78 -5.24 5.52
C LEU A 67 -2.96 -4.64 4.76
N GLU A 68 -3.67 -5.48 4.01
CA GLU A 68 -4.83 -5.13 3.20
C GLU A 68 -5.91 -4.43 4.04
N ASP A 69 -6.21 -4.94 5.24
CA ASP A 69 -7.15 -4.32 6.18
C ASP A 69 -6.66 -2.93 6.64
N ALA A 70 -5.37 -2.82 6.98
CA ALA A 70 -4.78 -1.58 7.51
C ALA A 70 -4.67 -0.47 6.46
N VAL A 71 -4.72 -0.80 5.17
CA VAL A 71 -4.60 0.17 4.07
C VAL A 71 -5.83 0.23 3.17
N ALA A 72 -6.91 -0.48 3.49
CA ALA A 72 -8.10 -0.61 2.64
C ALA A 72 -8.67 0.75 2.17
N ASP A 73 -8.72 1.72 3.07
CA ASP A 73 -9.20 3.09 2.86
C ASP A 73 -8.16 4.04 2.25
N CYS A 74 -6.93 3.58 2.05
CA CYS A 74 -5.84 4.42 1.54
C CYS A 74 -5.85 4.46 0.02
N THR A 75 -5.70 5.65 -0.56
CA THR A 75 -5.55 5.87 -2.00
C THR A 75 -4.10 5.78 -2.46
N LEU A 76 -3.13 5.84 -1.53
CA LEU A 76 -1.71 5.61 -1.78
C LEU A 76 -1.12 4.74 -0.67
N ALA A 77 -0.30 3.76 -1.03
CA ALA A 77 0.46 2.95 -0.09
C ALA A 77 1.92 2.90 -0.54
N VAL A 78 2.84 3.29 0.34
CA VAL A 78 4.28 3.36 0.05
C VAL A 78 5.05 2.49 1.04
N GLY A 79 5.73 1.48 0.54
CA GLY A 79 6.50 0.54 1.35
C GLY A 79 7.94 1.00 1.56
N ALA A 80 8.42 1.08 2.80
CA ALA A 80 9.81 1.37 3.10
C ALA A 80 10.68 0.12 2.88
N SER A 81 11.71 0.24 2.04
CA SER A 81 12.65 -0.86 1.78
C SER A 81 14.07 -0.39 1.53
N ALA A 82 15.04 -1.16 2.06
CA ALA A 82 16.45 -0.96 1.79
C ALA A 82 16.87 -1.51 0.42
N ARG A 83 16.13 -2.47 -0.16
CA ARG A 83 16.47 -3.15 -1.44
C ARG A 83 15.23 -3.71 -2.13
N SER A 84 15.19 -3.62 -3.46
CA SER A 84 14.23 -4.38 -4.28
C SER A 84 14.99 -5.38 -5.14
N ARG A 85 14.95 -6.67 -4.79
CA ARG A 85 15.82 -7.70 -5.41
C ARG A 85 15.16 -8.52 -6.52
N THR A 86 13.84 -8.63 -6.57
CA THR A 86 13.13 -9.61 -7.44
C THR A 86 12.34 -8.96 -8.58
N LEU A 87 11.70 -7.83 -8.36
CA LEU A 87 11.07 -7.00 -9.40
C LEU A 87 11.60 -5.59 -9.24
N PRO A 88 12.29 -4.99 -10.23
CA PRO A 88 12.91 -3.68 -10.06
C PRO A 88 11.81 -2.62 -10.01
N TRP A 89 11.32 -2.29 -8.82
CA TRP A 89 10.42 -1.16 -8.60
C TRP A 89 11.21 0.14 -8.64
N PRO A 90 10.64 1.23 -9.21
CA PRO A 90 11.24 2.54 -9.04
C PRO A 90 11.23 2.87 -7.54
N MET A 91 12.42 2.96 -6.95
CA MET A 91 12.60 3.42 -5.58
C MET A 91 12.62 4.94 -5.60
N ILE A 92 11.90 5.57 -4.67
CA ILE A 92 11.95 7.02 -4.47
C ILE A 92 12.63 7.32 -3.14
N SER A 93 13.33 8.43 -3.05
CA SER A 93 13.86 8.95 -1.79
C SER A 93 12.73 9.49 -0.90
N PRO A 94 12.95 9.64 0.42
CA PRO A 94 12.00 10.29 1.32
C PRO A 94 11.61 11.70 0.87
N ARG A 95 12.55 12.44 0.25
CA ARG A 95 12.30 13.78 -0.28
C ARG A 95 11.38 13.76 -1.51
N GLU A 96 11.68 12.91 -2.48
CA GLU A 96 10.82 12.74 -3.67
C GLU A 96 9.43 12.22 -3.31
N LEU A 97 9.31 11.38 -2.27
CA LEU A 97 8.02 11.01 -1.71
C LEU A 97 7.30 12.24 -1.14
N ALA A 98 7.98 13.01 -0.30
CA ALA A 98 7.41 14.16 0.39
C ALA A 98 6.92 15.24 -0.58
N GLU A 99 7.63 15.48 -1.68
CA GLU A 99 7.23 16.40 -2.75
C GLU A 99 5.90 16.02 -3.43
N ARG A 100 5.53 14.73 -3.43
CA ARG A 100 4.27 14.24 -4.02
C ARG A 100 3.09 14.33 -3.06
N LEU A 101 3.34 14.26 -1.75
CA LEU A 101 2.30 14.20 -0.72
C LEU A 101 1.25 15.32 -0.79
N PRO A 102 1.59 16.60 -1.10
CA PRO A 102 0.60 17.64 -1.23
C PRO A 102 -0.49 17.28 -2.24
N GLY A 103 -0.09 16.87 -3.45
CA GLY A 103 -1.02 16.44 -4.52
C GLY A 103 -1.77 15.16 -4.16
N GLU A 104 -1.08 14.19 -3.57
CA GLU A 104 -1.67 12.90 -3.17
C GLU A 104 -2.66 13.02 -2.00
N CYS A 105 -2.71 14.17 -1.32
CA CYS A 105 -3.61 14.44 -0.20
C CYS A 105 -4.66 15.53 -0.51
N GLN A 106 -4.85 15.90 -1.79
CA GLN A 106 -5.80 16.94 -2.20
C GLN A 106 -7.26 16.50 -2.06
N ALA A 107 -7.60 15.33 -2.61
CA ALA A 107 -8.99 14.87 -2.63
C ALA A 107 -9.52 14.56 -1.23
N ASP A 108 -10.83 14.72 -1.03
CA ASP A 108 -11.46 14.55 0.27
C ASP A 108 -11.34 13.12 0.83
N ASN A 109 -11.32 12.12 -0.03
CA ASN A 109 -11.11 10.72 0.32
C ASN A 109 -9.63 10.31 0.37
N ALA A 110 -8.71 11.22 0.05
CA ALA A 110 -7.30 10.88 -0.06
C ALA A 110 -6.70 10.55 1.30
N ARG A 111 -6.03 9.39 1.35
CA ARG A 111 -5.31 8.90 2.53
C ARG A 111 -4.08 8.11 2.08
N VAL A 112 -2.95 8.43 2.68
CA VAL A 112 -1.64 7.88 2.32
C VAL A 112 -1.15 6.97 3.45
N ALA A 113 -0.84 5.71 3.15
CA ALA A 113 -0.19 4.79 4.06
C ALA A 113 1.32 4.74 3.78
N LEU A 114 2.12 4.94 4.83
CA LEU A 114 3.56 4.75 4.84
C LEU A 114 3.88 3.48 5.64
N VAL A 115 4.26 2.42 4.94
CA VAL A 115 4.31 1.06 5.45
C VAL A 115 5.74 0.67 5.80
N PHE A 116 5.97 0.28 7.04
CA PHE A 116 7.26 -0.14 7.58
C PHE A 116 7.18 -1.60 8.04
N GLY A 117 8.22 -2.36 7.69
CA GLY A 117 8.28 -3.79 7.98
C GLY A 117 8.88 -4.12 9.34
N ARG A 118 9.07 -5.43 9.51
CA ARG A 118 9.63 -6.06 10.72
C ARG A 118 11.08 -5.63 10.91
N GLU A 119 11.56 -5.56 12.16
CA GLU A 119 12.92 -5.07 12.45
C GLU A 119 14.03 -5.94 11.86
N ASP A 120 13.80 -7.26 11.82
CA ASP A 120 14.76 -8.28 11.40
C ASP A 120 14.73 -8.55 9.89
N SER A 121 13.54 -8.56 9.29
CA SER A 121 13.35 -8.98 7.90
C SER A 121 12.80 -7.90 6.97
N GLY A 122 12.35 -6.75 7.50
CA GLY A 122 11.64 -5.74 6.73
C GLY A 122 10.30 -6.24 6.19
N LEU A 123 9.89 -5.66 5.05
CA LEU A 123 8.70 -6.06 4.30
C LEU A 123 9.01 -7.27 3.42
N THR A 124 8.09 -8.23 3.38
CA THR A 124 8.14 -9.35 2.44
C THR A 124 7.90 -8.87 1.01
N ASN A 125 8.28 -9.67 0.02
CA ASN A 125 8.00 -9.35 -1.38
C ASN A 125 6.48 -9.24 -1.66
N ALA A 126 5.66 -10.04 -0.96
CA ALA A 126 4.21 -9.99 -1.10
C ALA A 126 3.67 -8.64 -0.58
N GLU A 127 4.11 -8.20 0.61
CA GLU A 127 3.74 -6.90 1.18
C GLU A 127 4.21 -5.73 0.29
N LEU A 128 5.43 -5.82 -0.25
CA LEU A 128 5.93 -4.82 -1.21
C LEU A 128 5.10 -4.75 -2.50
N GLN A 129 4.56 -5.88 -2.97
CA GLN A 129 3.70 -5.93 -4.16
C GLN A 129 2.30 -5.33 -3.94
N ARG A 130 1.90 -5.10 -2.68
CA ARG A 130 0.69 -4.34 -2.33
C ARG A 130 0.90 -2.82 -2.37
N CYS A 131 2.16 -2.37 -2.35
CA CYS A 131 2.49 -0.96 -2.32
C CYS A 131 2.54 -0.37 -3.74
N HIS A 132 2.09 0.88 -3.88
CA HIS A 132 2.13 1.63 -5.13
C HIS A 132 3.53 2.08 -5.51
N ALA A 133 4.31 2.43 -4.50
CA ALA A 133 5.70 2.85 -4.63
C ALA A 133 6.51 2.32 -3.46
N HIS A 134 7.84 2.31 -3.61
CA HIS A 134 8.76 1.95 -2.54
C HIS A 134 9.65 3.14 -2.20
N VAL A 135 9.78 3.45 -0.92
CA VAL A 135 10.68 4.48 -0.43
C VAL A 135 11.98 3.87 0.05
N HIS A 136 13.10 4.40 -0.41
CA HIS A 136 14.44 4.02 0.03
C HIS A 136 15.10 5.18 0.75
N ILE A 137 15.41 5.01 2.03
CA ILE A 137 16.22 6.00 2.76
C ILE A 137 17.69 5.78 2.37
N PRO A 138 18.34 6.76 1.70
CA PRO A 138 19.76 6.64 1.39
C PRO A 138 20.57 6.57 2.68
N THR A 139 21.37 5.51 2.80
CA THR A 139 22.18 5.20 3.99
C THR A 139 23.58 4.76 3.56
N ASN A 140 24.48 4.54 4.52
CA ASN A 140 25.78 3.94 4.22
C ASN A 140 25.57 2.56 3.55
N ALA A 141 26.16 2.35 2.37
CA ALA A 141 26.03 1.10 1.61
C ALA A 141 26.48 -0.13 2.42
N GLU A 142 27.47 0.04 3.30
CA GLU A 142 28.01 -1.02 4.16
C GLU A 142 27.15 -1.28 5.41
N PHE A 143 26.29 -0.32 5.79
CA PHE A 143 25.44 -0.40 6.98
C PHE A 143 24.11 0.32 6.75
N SER A 144 23.21 -0.34 6.01
CA SER A 144 22.00 0.26 5.45
C SER A 144 20.71 -0.04 6.23
N SER A 145 20.79 -0.82 7.32
CA SER A 145 19.64 -1.13 8.15
C SER A 145 19.47 -0.09 9.24
N LEU A 146 18.41 0.71 9.15
CA LEU A 146 18.01 1.65 10.18
C LEU A 146 17.11 0.97 11.20
N ASN A 147 17.23 1.36 12.46
CA ASN A 147 16.21 1.06 13.47
C ASN A 147 14.84 1.57 13.00
N LEU A 148 13.76 0.84 13.32
CA LEU A 148 12.39 1.14 12.89
C LEU A 148 11.97 2.58 13.21
N ALA A 149 12.16 3.03 14.46
CA ALA A 149 11.78 4.39 14.87
C ALA A 149 12.63 5.46 14.16
N ALA A 150 13.92 5.17 13.89
CA ALA A 150 14.78 6.07 13.13
C ALA A 150 14.34 6.18 11.65
N ALA A 151 13.97 5.07 11.03
CA ALA A 151 13.45 5.06 9.66
C ALA A 151 12.15 5.87 9.56
N VAL A 152 11.21 5.66 10.51
CA VAL A 152 9.98 6.45 10.59
C VAL A 152 10.29 7.92 10.82
N GLN A 153 11.24 8.25 11.71
CA GLN A 153 11.61 9.64 12.00
C GLN A 153 12.12 10.39 10.75
N VAL A 154 12.93 9.76 9.90
CA VAL A 154 13.43 10.38 8.66
C VAL A 154 12.28 10.67 7.70
N VAL A 155 11.39 9.70 7.48
CA VAL A 155 10.26 9.86 6.56
C VAL A 155 9.25 10.87 7.11
N ALA A 156 8.92 10.80 8.40
CA ALA A 156 8.01 11.74 9.05
C ALA A 156 8.55 13.17 9.04
N TYR A 157 9.87 13.35 9.17
CA TYR A 157 10.50 14.65 9.04
C TYR A 157 10.32 15.24 7.63
N GLU A 158 10.59 14.47 6.58
CA GLU A 158 10.37 14.95 5.20
C GLU A 158 8.88 15.25 4.94
N CYS A 159 7.94 14.46 5.50
CA CYS A 159 6.50 14.77 5.45
C CYS A 159 6.18 16.13 6.10
N ARG A 160 6.79 16.43 7.25
CA ARG A 160 6.64 17.73 7.93
C ARG A 160 7.23 18.86 7.09
N MET A 161 8.39 18.65 6.47
CA MET A 161 9.01 19.67 5.62
C MET A 161 8.12 20.00 4.41
N ALA A 162 7.55 18.99 3.75
CA ALA A 162 6.59 19.18 2.67
C ALA A 162 5.29 19.85 3.12
N TRP A 163 4.86 19.63 4.37
CA TRP A 163 3.71 20.33 4.96
C TRP A 163 4.02 21.81 5.19
N LEU A 164 5.20 22.12 5.73
CA LEU A 164 5.61 23.51 5.98
C LEU A 164 5.81 24.28 4.68
N SER A 165 6.32 23.65 3.62
CA SER A 165 6.52 24.30 2.33
C SER A 165 5.22 24.56 1.55
N GLN A 166 4.09 23.95 1.94
CA GLN A 166 2.79 24.23 1.33
C GLN A 166 2.24 25.60 1.69
N ALA A 167 2.67 26.18 2.82
CA ALA A 167 2.21 27.51 3.24
C ALA A 167 2.53 28.62 2.21
N ASP A 168 3.53 28.39 1.35
CA ASP A 168 4.00 29.34 0.33
C ASP A 168 3.64 28.93 -1.11
N ALA A 169 2.96 27.79 -1.31
CA ALA A 169 2.67 27.27 -2.65
C ALA A 169 1.32 27.77 -3.18
N PRO A 170 1.22 28.17 -4.46
CA PRO A 170 -0.07 28.49 -5.08
C PRO A 170 -0.99 27.26 -5.05
N GLN A 171 -2.25 27.46 -4.67
CA GLN A 171 -3.28 26.42 -4.77
C GLN A 171 -3.34 25.92 -6.21
N MET A 172 -2.92 24.67 -6.41
CA MET A 172 -3.14 23.97 -7.67
C MET A 172 -4.65 23.80 -7.89
N ALA A 173 -5.06 23.85 -9.16
CA ALA A 173 -6.44 23.64 -9.55
C ALA A 173 -6.97 22.31 -8.99
N ASP A 174 -8.22 22.35 -8.55
CA ASP A 174 -8.96 21.24 -7.95
C ASP A 174 -9.36 20.24 -9.04
N ASP A 175 -8.41 19.46 -9.55
CA ASP A 175 -8.72 18.25 -10.29
C ASP A 175 -9.18 17.21 -9.25
N ASN A 176 -10.50 17.19 -9.05
CA ASN A 176 -11.20 16.31 -8.12
C ASN A 176 -11.26 14.86 -8.62
N ASP A 177 -10.12 14.34 -9.09
CA ASP A 177 -9.98 12.98 -9.60
C ASP A 177 -9.80 12.02 -8.41
N GLU A 178 -10.93 11.54 -7.91
CA GLU A 178 -10.99 10.52 -6.86
C GLU A 178 -10.20 9.26 -7.29
N ARG A 179 -9.01 9.12 -6.72
CA ARG A 179 -8.19 7.90 -6.85
C ARG A 179 -8.93 6.71 -6.24
N ALA A 180 -8.80 5.55 -6.87
CA ALA A 180 -9.33 4.32 -6.32
C ALA A 180 -8.63 3.98 -4.99
N THR A 181 -9.40 3.47 -4.02
CA THR A 181 -8.82 3.00 -2.76
C THR A 181 -8.06 1.68 -2.95
N HIS A 182 -7.22 1.33 -1.99
CA HIS A 182 -6.54 0.05 -1.98
C HIS A 182 -7.53 -1.12 -2.05
N GLU A 183 -8.65 -1.04 -1.33
CA GLU A 183 -9.69 -2.07 -1.38
C GLU A 183 -10.31 -2.21 -2.79
N GLU A 184 -10.59 -1.09 -3.46
CA GLU A 184 -11.13 -1.12 -4.83
C GLU A 184 -10.14 -1.76 -5.82
N LEU A 185 -8.85 -1.45 -5.68
CA LEU A 185 -7.77 -2.06 -6.45
C LEU A 185 -7.66 -3.57 -6.18
N GLU A 186 -7.74 -3.99 -4.91
CA GLU A 186 -7.67 -5.42 -4.56
C GLU A 186 -8.85 -6.21 -5.14
N ARG A 187 -10.08 -5.68 -5.04
CA ARG A 187 -11.26 -6.25 -5.71
C ARG A 187 -11.09 -6.34 -7.23
N TYR A 188 -10.44 -5.35 -7.84
CA TYR A 188 -10.11 -5.41 -9.26
C TYR A 188 -9.12 -6.53 -9.57
N PHE A 189 -8.05 -6.68 -8.79
CA PHE A 189 -7.06 -7.74 -9.03
C PHE A 189 -7.62 -9.15 -8.84
N GLU A 190 -8.49 -9.35 -7.85
CA GLU A 190 -9.21 -10.61 -7.68
C GLU A 190 -10.10 -10.94 -8.88
N HIS A 191 -10.86 -9.96 -9.36
CA HIS A 191 -11.68 -10.11 -10.57
C HIS A 191 -10.83 -10.38 -11.80
N LEU A 192 -9.71 -9.66 -11.95
CA LEU A 192 -8.77 -9.84 -13.06
C LEU A 192 -8.21 -11.25 -13.06
N GLU A 193 -7.68 -11.73 -11.94
CA GLU A 193 -7.10 -13.07 -11.83
C GLU A 193 -8.14 -14.16 -12.17
N ARG A 194 -9.34 -14.07 -11.58
CA ARG A 194 -10.44 -15.00 -11.89
C ARG A 194 -10.78 -15.00 -13.37
N THR A 195 -10.87 -13.82 -13.99
CA THR A 195 -11.18 -13.69 -15.41
C THR A 195 -10.07 -14.31 -16.27
N LEU A 196 -8.80 -14.04 -15.96
CA LEU A 196 -7.65 -14.57 -16.70
C LEU A 196 -7.55 -16.10 -16.61
N ILE A 197 -7.93 -16.69 -15.46
CA ILE A 197 -8.05 -18.14 -15.30
C ILE A 197 -9.20 -18.68 -16.13
N ALA A 198 -10.37 -18.04 -16.08
CA ALA A 198 -11.57 -18.47 -16.81
C ALA A 198 -11.40 -18.47 -18.33
N ILE A 199 -10.54 -17.58 -18.86
CA ILE A 199 -10.20 -17.54 -20.29
C ILE A 199 -8.92 -18.33 -20.62
N GLU A 200 -8.41 -19.14 -19.68
CA GLU A 200 -7.22 -19.99 -19.83
C GLU A 200 -5.92 -19.23 -20.14
N PHE A 201 -5.88 -17.91 -19.90
CA PHE A 201 -4.67 -17.10 -20.08
C PHE A 201 -3.70 -17.25 -18.90
N HIS A 202 -4.24 -17.45 -17.70
CA HIS A 202 -3.47 -17.66 -16.48
C HIS A 202 -3.68 -19.06 -15.92
N ASP A 203 -2.59 -19.83 -15.84
CA ASP A 203 -2.55 -21.10 -15.12
C ASP A 203 -1.97 -20.88 -13.71
N PRO A 204 -2.76 -21.05 -12.62
CA PRO A 204 -2.27 -20.91 -11.25
C PRO A 204 -1.18 -21.91 -10.88
N ALA A 205 -1.10 -23.06 -11.56
CA ALA A 205 -0.03 -24.03 -11.36
C ALA A 205 1.29 -23.58 -12.00
N GLN A 206 1.24 -22.68 -12.99
CA GLN A 206 2.41 -22.10 -13.66
C GLN A 206 2.31 -20.57 -13.77
N PRO A 207 2.35 -19.84 -12.64
CA PRO A 207 1.88 -18.45 -12.59
C PRO A 207 2.81 -17.44 -13.26
N ARG A 208 4.10 -17.78 -13.50
CA ARG A 208 5.12 -16.92 -14.16
C ARG A 208 5.19 -15.46 -13.66
N GLN A 209 4.82 -15.22 -12.40
CA GLN A 209 4.69 -13.88 -11.79
C GLN A 209 3.72 -12.93 -12.54
N LEU A 210 2.76 -13.45 -13.30
CA LEU A 210 1.84 -12.64 -14.12
C LEU A 210 1.10 -11.60 -13.27
N MET A 211 0.43 -12.04 -12.20
CA MET A 211 -0.33 -11.14 -11.32
C MET A 211 0.55 -10.09 -10.65
N ALA A 212 1.79 -10.45 -10.25
CA ALA A 212 2.73 -9.48 -9.70
C ALA A 212 3.11 -8.38 -10.70
N ARG A 213 3.26 -8.73 -11.99
CA ARG A 213 3.54 -7.76 -13.06
C ARG A 213 2.33 -6.88 -13.39
N LEU A 214 1.13 -7.46 -13.41
CA LEU A 214 -0.12 -6.72 -13.63
C LEU A 214 -0.38 -5.77 -12.47
N ARG A 215 -0.26 -6.23 -11.22
CA ARG A 215 -0.34 -5.38 -10.02
C ARG A 215 0.59 -4.19 -10.13
N ARG A 216 1.85 -4.43 -10.48
CA ARG A 216 2.82 -3.36 -10.70
C ARG A 216 2.41 -2.37 -11.78
N LEU A 217 1.84 -2.84 -12.89
CA LEU A 217 1.38 -1.97 -13.98
C LEU A 217 0.29 -1.01 -13.49
N TYR A 218 -0.76 -1.54 -12.87
CA TYR A 218 -1.92 -0.76 -12.44
C TYR A 218 -1.63 0.11 -11.22
N LEU A 219 -0.85 -0.39 -10.25
CA LEU A 219 -0.48 0.42 -9.09
C LEU A 219 0.38 1.64 -9.47
N ARG A 220 1.21 1.51 -10.51
CA ARG A 220 2.02 2.63 -11.02
C ARG A 220 1.19 3.66 -11.79
N SER A 221 0.08 3.26 -12.43
CA SER A 221 -0.74 4.20 -13.20
C SER A 221 -1.62 5.10 -12.33
N ARG A 222 -1.70 4.85 -11.00
CA ARG A 222 -2.50 5.62 -10.04
C ARG A 222 -3.95 5.81 -10.51
N PRO A 223 -4.68 4.74 -10.85
CA PRO A 223 -5.94 4.87 -11.55
C PRO A 223 -7.03 5.50 -10.69
N GLU A 224 -7.92 6.21 -11.36
CA GLU A 224 -9.12 6.79 -10.77
C GLU A 224 -10.21 5.76 -10.55
N LYS A 225 -11.17 6.11 -9.71
CA LYS A 225 -12.34 5.28 -9.45
C LYS A 225 -13.16 5.03 -10.71
N MET A 226 -13.31 6.03 -11.58
CA MET A 226 -14.02 5.88 -12.85
C MET A 226 -13.28 4.90 -13.79
N GLU A 227 -11.96 5.00 -13.87
CA GLU A 227 -11.13 4.05 -14.64
C GLU A 227 -11.24 2.63 -14.08
N MET A 228 -11.24 2.45 -12.75
CA MET A 228 -11.48 1.15 -12.12
C MET A 228 -12.83 0.55 -12.50
N ASN A 229 -13.89 1.37 -12.55
CA ASN A 229 -15.21 0.92 -12.98
C ASN A 229 -15.21 0.46 -14.45
N ILE A 230 -14.53 1.19 -15.33
CA ILE A 230 -14.38 0.81 -16.74
C ILE A 230 -13.64 -0.53 -16.85
N LEU A 231 -12.49 -0.68 -16.17
CA LEU A 231 -11.71 -1.91 -16.23
C LEU A 231 -12.50 -3.12 -15.69
N ARG A 232 -13.24 -2.98 -14.59
CA ARG A 232 -14.11 -4.05 -14.07
C ARG A 232 -15.29 -4.35 -15.00
N GLY A 233 -15.82 -3.33 -15.69
CA GLY A 233 -16.82 -3.49 -16.73
C GLY A 233 -16.31 -4.34 -17.90
N ILE A 234 -15.07 -4.10 -18.35
CA ILE A 234 -14.41 -4.91 -19.37
C ILE A 234 -14.30 -6.37 -18.92
N LEU A 235 -13.81 -6.63 -17.70
CA LEU A 235 -13.69 -8.00 -17.18
C LEU A 235 -15.05 -8.72 -17.13
N SER A 236 -16.10 -8.02 -16.68
CA SER A 236 -17.47 -8.57 -16.66
C SER A 236 -17.97 -8.92 -18.06
N ALA A 237 -17.66 -8.10 -19.07
CA ALA A 237 -18.03 -8.37 -20.46
C ALA A 237 -17.23 -9.56 -21.02
N THR A 238 -15.94 -9.67 -20.68
CA THR A 238 -15.08 -10.79 -21.06
C THR A 238 -15.58 -12.11 -20.48
N GLU A 239 -15.94 -12.16 -19.19
CA GLU A 239 -16.50 -13.35 -18.54
C GLU A 239 -17.80 -13.81 -19.23
N LYS A 240 -18.71 -12.87 -19.54
CA LYS A 240 -19.96 -13.18 -20.28
C LYS A 240 -19.70 -13.75 -21.67
N ALA A 241 -18.74 -13.19 -22.39
CA ALA A 241 -18.38 -13.67 -23.73
C ALA A 241 -17.75 -15.08 -23.68
N ALA A 242 -16.90 -15.35 -22.69
CA ALA A 242 -16.29 -16.66 -22.48
C ALA A 242 -17.35 -17.74 -22.19
N GLN A 243 -18.28 -17.46 -21.27
CA GLN A 243 -19.39 -18.37 -20.93
C GLN A 243 -20.30 -18.67 -22.13
N TYR A 244 -20.59 -17.65 -22.95
CA TYR A 244 -21.39 -17.83 -24.17
C TYR A 244 -20.69 -18.74 -25.19
N SER A 245 -19.39 -18.55 -25.39
CA SER A 245 -18.57 -19.37 -26.29
C SER A 245 -18.52 -20.84 -25.84
N GLU A 246 -18.36 -21.08 -24.54
CA GLU A 246 -18.34 -22.42 -23.96
C GLU A 246 -19.69 -23.12 -24.10
N THR A 247 -20.79 -22.42 -23.82
CA THR A 247 -22.16 -22.94 -23.99
C THR A 247 -22.42 -23.33 -25.46
N GLN A 248 -21.96 -22.51 -26.41
CA GLN A 248 -22.09 -22.81 -27.85
C GLN A 248 -21.27 -24.05 -28.25
N ARG A 249 -20.05 -24.22 -27.71
CA ARG A 249 -19.22 -25.41 -27.94
C ARG A 249 -19.87 -26.68 -27.41
N VAL A 250 -20.34 -26.68 -26.17
CA VAL A 250 -21.00 -27.84 -25.54
C VAL A 250 -22.28 -28.23 -26.29
N ASN A 251 -23.08 -27.23 -26.70
CA ASN A 251 -24.29 -27.48 -27.50
C ASN A 251 -23.98 -28.08 -28.87
N LYS A 252 -22.88 -27.67 -29.51
CA LYS A 252 -22.43 -28.24 -30.79
C LYS A 252 -21.95 -29.69 -30.62
N GLU A 253 -21.10 -29.96 -29.64
CA GLU A 253 -20.59 -31.31 -29.37
C GLU A 253 -21.71 -32.29 -28.98
N SER A 254 -22.76 -31.80 -28.31
CA SER A 254 -23.92 -32.63 -27.97
C SER A 254 -24.74 -33.01 -29.19
N ARG A 255 -24.89 -32.09 -30.16
CA ARG A 255 -25.56 -32.37 -31.45
C ARG A 255 -24.76 -33.35 -32.30
N ASP A 256 -23.44 -33.17 -32.38
CA ASP A 256 -22.56 -34.04 -33.17
C ASP A 256 -22.43 -35.48 -32.60
N LYS A 257 -22.87 -35.73 -31.37
CA LYS A 257 -22.92 -37.08 -30.75
C LYS A 257 -24.27 -37.80 -30.90
N LEU A 258 -25.30 -37.10 -31.38
CA LEU A 258 -26.65 -37.62 -31.59
C LEU A 258 -26.92 -38.03 -33.04
N ASP A 259 -26.05 -37.62 -33.97
CA ASP A 259 -26.01 -38.02 -35.38
C ASP A 259 -24.96 -39.14 -35.61
#